data_AF-A0A6A6E2D0-F1
#
_entry.id   AF-A0A6A6E2D0-F1
#
_cell.length_a   1.000
_cell.length_b   1.000
_cell.length_c   1.000
_cell.angle_alpha   90.00
_cell.angle_beta   90.00
_cell.angle_gamma   90.00
#
_symmetry.space_group_name_H-M   'P 1'
#
loop_
_entity.id
_entity.type
_entity.pdbx_description
1 polymer ?
#
loop_
_entity_poly.entity_id
_entity_poly.type
_entity_poly.pdbx_seq_one_letter_code
_entity_poly.pdbx_strand_id
1 'polypeptide(L)'
;YASALVFSPERSLIRSYFKKKEPKWIKPLKIWDVSSSHCLQTLKGHSSWVISVAFSYNLTQLASASDDKTVKIWDASSSNCLQILKGYSGLVLLVVFSYDLTRLASASDDKTVKIWDTSSSDCL
;
A
#
# COMPACT_ATOMS: atom_id res chain seq x y z
N TYR A 1 4.68 -30.78 -16.85
CA TYR A 1 3.62 -31.18 -15.90
C TYR A 1 3.82 -30.62 -14.50
N ALA A 2 5.00 -30.69 -13.87
CA ALA A 2 5.23 -30.14 -12.53
C ALA A 2 5.22 -28.60 -12.43
N SER A 3 5.48 -27.88 -13.54
CA SER A 3 5.49 -26.41 -13.57
C SER A 3 4.14 -25.77 -13.25
N ALA A 4 3.02 -26.39 -13.67
CA ALA A 4 1.68 -25.84 -13.42
C ALA A 4 1.22 -25.97 -11.95
N LEU A 5 1.76 -26.94 -11.20
CA LEU A 5 1.41 -27.14 -9.79
C LEU A 5 1.98 -26.03 -8.90
N VAL A 6 3.18 -25.53 -9.24
CA VAL A 6 3.86 -24.46 -8.50
C VAL A 6 3.07 -23.15 -8.53
N PHE A 7 2.32 -22.89 -9.61
CA PHE A 7 1.51 -21.67 -9.76
C PHE A 7 0.02 -21.87 -9.45
N SER A 8 -0.39 -23.08 -9.07
CA SER A 8 -1.79 -23.36 -8.76
C SER A 8 -2.14 -22.91 -7.33
N PRO A 9 -3.25 -22.16 -7.13
CA PRO A 9 -3.69 -21.75 -5.80
C PRO A 9 -3.86 -22.95 -4.86
N GLU A 10 -3.58 -22.78 -3.57
CA GLU A 10 -3.68 -23.83 -2.53
C GLU A 10 -5.04 -24.55 -2.53
N ARG A 11 -6.10 -23.83 -2.88
CA ARG A 11 -7.49 -24.33 -2.88
C ARG A 11 -7.99 -24.78 -4.26
N SER A 12 -7.13 -24.82 -5.28
CA SER A 12 -7.53 -25.27 -6.61
C SER A 12 -7.76 -26.77 -6.65
N LEU A 13 -8.74 -27.21 -7.46
CA LEU A 13 -8.97 -28.63 -7.75
C LEU A 13 -7.71 -29.31 -8.29
N ILE A 14 -6.89 -28.59 -9.05
CA ILE A 14 -5.62 -29.10 -9.57
C ILE A 14 -4.69 -29.48 -8.41
N ARG A 15 -4.63 -28.67 -7.35
CA ARG A 15 -3.78 -28.93 -6.19
C ARG A 15 -4.29 -30.12 -5.36
N SER A 16 -5.61 -30.30 -5.23
CA SER A 16 -6.19 -31.44 -4.50
C SER A 16 -5.94 -32.78 -5.21
N TYR A 17 -6.12 -32.83 -6.53
CA TYR A 17 -5.91 -34.05 -7.33
C TYR A 17 -4.44 -34.48 -7.36
N PHE A 18 -3.50 -33.54 -7.36
CA PHE A 18 -2.07 -33.82 -7.52
C PHE A 18 -1.25 -33.75 -6.22
N LYS A 19 -1.89 -33.56 -5.06
CA LYS A 19 -1.25 -33.48 -3.73
C LYS A 19 -0.25 -34.60 -3.45
N LYS A 20 -0.55 -35.83 -3.89
CA LYS A 20 0.35 -37.01 -3.70
C LYS A 20 1.57 -37.02 -4.64
N LYS A 21 1.56 -36.20 -5.69
CA LYS A 21 2.65 -36.08 -6.69
C LYS A 21 3.48 -34.81 -6.50
N GLU A 22 3.24 -34.05 -5.42
CA GLU A 22 4.03 -32.87 -5.09
C GLU A 22 5.47 -33.30 -4.71
N PRO A 23 6.51 -32.78 -5.38
CA PRO A 23 7.88 -33.10 -5.05
C PRO A 23 8.25 -32.56 -3.67
N LYS A 24 8.80 -33.42 -2.79
CA LYS A 24 9.16 -33.06 -1.39
C LYS A 24 10.19 -31.94 -1.26
N TRP A 25 10.93 -31.65 -2.33
CA TRP A 25 11.94 -30.57 -2.39
C TRP A 25 11.33 -29.19 -2.70
N ILE A 26 10.06 -29.14 -3.13
CA ILE A 26 9.32 -27.88 -3.25
C ILE A 26 8.67 -27.60 -1.90
N LYS A 27 9.25 -26.67 -1.14
CA LYS A 27 8.55 -26.05 -0.01
C LYS A 27 7.89 -24.78 -0.55
N PRO A 28 6.57 -24.79 -0.87
CA PRO A 28 5.88 -23.53 -1.11
C PRO A 28 6.01 -22.71 0.16
N LEU A 29 6.70 -21.57 0.08
CA LEU A 29 6.69 -20.58 1.14
C LEU A 29 5.22 -20.21 1.35
N LYS A 30 4.69 -20.55 2.52
CA LYS A 30 3.33 -20.22 2.95
C LYS A 30 3.27 -18.72 3.24
N ILE A 31 3.43 -17.92 2.21
CA ILE A 31 3.16 -16.49 2.27
C ILE A 31 1.63 -16.43 2.25
N TRP A 32 1.02 -15.77 3.23
CA TRP A 32 -0.42 -15.56 3.39
C TRP A 32 -1.19 -16.66 4.14
N ASP A 33 -0.84 -16.86 5.41
CA ASP A 33 -1.85 -17.23 6.41
C ASP A 33 -2.63 -15.95 6.78
N VAL A 34 -3.61 -15.55 5.95
CA VAL A 34 -4.56 -14.49 6.32
C VAL A 34 -5.57 -15.12 7.28
N SER A 35 -5.11 -15.39 8.50
CA SER A 35 -5.88 -16.09 9.54
C SER A 35 -6.98 -15.23 10.16
N SER A 36 -7.15 -13.98 9.71
CA SER A 36 -8.27 -13.16 10.11
C SER A 36 -8.74 -12.28 8.96
N SER A 37 -9.99 -12.45 8.55
CA SER A 37 -10.72 -11.48 7.71
C SER A 37 -11.13 -10.24 8.52
N HIS A 38 -10.39 -9.93 9.59
CA HIS A 38 -10.69 -8.83 10.49
C HIS A 38 -9.87 -7.60 10.07
N CYS A 39 -10.50 -6.43 10.13
CA CYS A 39 -9.81 -5.16 9.93
C CYS A 39 -8.71 -5.03 10.97
N LEU A 40 -7.45 -5.00 10.53
CA LEU A 40 -6.30 -4.85 11.43
C LEU A 40 -6.25 -3.45 12.04
N GLN A 41 -6.56 -2.43 11.24
CA GLN A 41 -6.39 -1.03 11.61
C GLN A 41 -7.26 -0.12 10.74
N THR A 42 -7.77 0.97 11.31
CA THR A 42 -8.54 2.00 10.58
C THR A 42 -7.91 3.37 10.81
N LEU A 43 -7.44 4.01 9.74
CA LEU A 43 -6.88 5.35 9.76
C LEU A 43 -8.01 6.39 9.60
N LYS A 44 -8.30 7.15 10.65
CA LYS A 44 -9.33 8.21 10.63
C LYS A 44 -8.67 9.58 10.70
N GLY A 45 -9.11 10.51 9.86
CA GLY A 45 -8.64 11.90 9.92
C GLY A 45 -8.77 12.70 8.64
N HIS A 46 -9.05 12.08 7.50
CA HIS A 46 -9.49 12.81 6.31
C HIS A 46 -10.92 13.31 6.48
N SER A 47 -11.21 14.50 5.94
CA SER A 47 -12.55 15.10 6.01
C SER A 47 -13.41 14.85 4.77
N SER A 48 -12.84 14.22 3.74
CA SER A 48 -13.55 13.77 2.53
C SER A 48 -13.03 12.40 2.09
N TRP A 49 -13.46 11.93 0.92
CA TRP A 49 -13.08 10.63 0.38
C TRP A 49 -11.57 10.50 0.22
N VAL A 50 -11.06 9.33 0.59
CA VAL A 50 -9.69 8.91 0.29
C VAL A 50 -9.69 8.33 -1.12
N ILE A 51 -8.88 8.91 -2.00
CA ILE A 51 -8.86 8.58 -3.42
C ILE A 51 -7.74 7.59 -3.74
N SER A 52 -6.58 7.74 -3.08
CA SER A 52 -5.41 6.91 -3.32
C SER A 52 -4.63 6.67 -2.03
N VAL A 53 -3.97 5.52 -1.96
CA VAL A 53 -3.10 5.14 -0.85
C VAL A 53 -1.82 4.48 -1.39
N ALA A 54 -0.70 4.72 -0.73
CA ALA A 54 0.58 4.08 -1.03
C ALA A 54 1.31 3.72 0.25
N PHE A 55 1.84 2.50 0.33
CA PHE A 55 2.79 2.13 1.37
C PHE A 55 4.20 2.54 0.96
N SER A 56 5.00 2.93 1.96
CA SER A 56 6.45 3.03 1.79
C SER A 56 7.03 1.64 1.52
N TYR A 57 8.17 1.58 0.81
CA TYR A 57 8.86 0.32 0.52
C TYR A 57 9.22 -0.48 1.79
N ASN A 58 9.60 0.20 2.87
CA ASN A 58 9.90 -0.43 4.16
C ASN A 58 8.65 -0.73 5.02
N LEU A 59 7.44 -0.44 4.52
CA LEU A 59 6.15 -0.66 5.18
C LEU A 59 5.97 0.06 6.53
N THR A 60 6.83 1.03 6.87
CA THR A 60 6.70 1.79 8.13
C THR A 60 5.74 2.96 8.00
N GLN A 61 5.50 3.44 6.78
CA GLN A 61 4.65 4.58 6.51
C GLN A 61 3.59 4.24 5.46
N LEU A 62 2.44 4.90 5.59
CA LEU A 62 1.39 4.92 4.58
C LEU A 62 1.10 6.37 4.22
N ALA A 63 0.95 6.65 2.94
CA ALA A 63 0.45 7.92 2.45
C ALA A 63 -0.96 7.75 1.91
N SER A 64 -1.83 8.71 2.18
CA SER A 64 -3.19 8.75 1.65
C SER A 64 -3.48 10.11 1.04
N ALA A 65 -4.01 10.10 -0.18
CA ALA A 65 -4.48 11.27 -0.90
C ALA A 65 -6.00 11.35 -0.84
N SER A 66 -6.53 12.56 -0.70
CA SER A 66 -7.97 12.78 -0.50
C SER A 66 -8.53 13.96 -1.29
N ASP A 67 -9.84 13.90 -1.49
CA ASP A 67 -10.68 15.00 -1.95
C ASP A 67 -10.67 16.22 -1.01
N ASP A 68 -10.26 16.04 0.25
CA ASP A 68 -10.06 17.16 1.19
C ASP A 68 -8.86 18.06 0.88
N LYS A 69 -8.23 17.87 -0.29
CA LYS A 69 -7.08 18.64 -0.79
C LYS A 69 -5.83 18.46 0.07
N THR A 70 -5.73 17.33 0.76
CA THR A 70 -4.54 16.98 1.55
C THR A 70 -3.99 15.61 1.18
N VAL A 71 -2.69 15.46 1.41
CA VAL A 71 -2.06 14.14 1.54
C VAL A 71 -1.67 13.98 3.01
N LYS A 72 -2.02 12.85 3.62
CA LYS A 72 -1.61 12.52 4.98
C LYS A 72 -0.60 11.39 4.96
N ILE A 73 0.45 11.52 5.76
CA ILE A 73 1.40 10.44 6.03
C ILE A 73 1.09 9.88 7.41
N TRP A 74 1.04 8.57 7.50
CA TRP A 74 0.67 7.80 8.68
C TRP A 74 1.80 6.87 9.05
N ASP A 75 1.95 6.64 10.35
CA ASP A 75 2.72 5.51 10.86
C ASP A 75 1.90 4.23 10.71
N ALA A 76 2.42 3.27 9.97
CA ALA A 76 1.69 2.04 9.64
C ALA A 76 1.42 1.17 10.89
N SER A 77 2.26 1.27 11.92
CA SER A 77 2.18 0.42 13.13
C SER A 77 1.28 0.98 14.22
N SER A 78 1.27 2.29 14.38
CA SER A 78 0.56 3.00 15.46
C SER A 78 -0.69 3.72 14.96
N SER A 79 -0.88 3.81 13.64
CA SER A 79 -2.04 4.45 13.00
C SER A 79 -2.12 5.97 13.25
N ASN A 80 -1.04 6.55 13.76
CA ASN A 80 -0.89 7.98 14.00
C ASN A 80 -0.64 8.74 12.70
N CYS A 81 -1.27 9.91 12.55
CA CYS A 81 -0.95 10.83 11.47
C CYS A 81 0.35 11.57 11.80
N LEU A 82 1.39 11.33 11.02
CA LEU A 82 2.71 11.93 11.19
C LEU A 82 2.78 13.32 10.56
N GLN A 83 2.24 13.46 9.34
CA GLN A 83 2.32 14.68 8.56
C GLN A 83 1.05 14.92 7.75
N ILE A 84 0.76 16.19 7.47
CA ILE A 84 -0.35 16.63 6.61
C ILE A 84 0.20 17.61 5.58
N LEU A 85 0.29 17.15 4.33
CA LEU A 85 0.76 17.93 3.20
C LEU A 85 -0.43 18.70 2.60
N LYS A 86 -0.31 20.02 2.59
CA LYS A 86 -1.37 20.97 2.19
C LYS A 86 -0.90 21.86 1.05
N GLY A 87 -1.80 22.67 0.50
CA GLY A 87 -1.47 23.64 -0.56
C GLY A 87 -1.89 23.19 -1.96
N TYR A 88 -2.81 22.23 -2.05
CA TYR A 88 -3.54 21.92 -3.27
C TYR A 88 -4.79 22.79 -3.37
N SER A 89 -5.11 23.23 -4.58
CA SER A 89 -6.35 23.94 -4.87
C SER A 89 -7.49 23.00 -5.26
N GLY A 90 -7.16 21.76 -5.65
CA GLY A 90 -8.08 20.69 -6.03
C GLY A 90 -7.86 19.41 -5.23
N LEU A 91 -8.67 18.38 -5.52
CA LEU A 91 -8.53 17.07 -4.91
C LEU A 91 -7.19 16.41 -5.29
N VAL A 92 -6.64 15.60 -4.39
CA VAL A 92 -5.41 14.86 -4.68
C VAL A 92 -5.79 13.46 -5.17
N LEU A 93 -5.45 13.17 -6.42
CA LEU A 93 -5.86 11.97 -7.13
C LEU A 93 -4.93 10.79 -6.88
N LEU A 94 -3.63 11.05 -6.75
CA LEU A 94 -2.60 10.03 -6.67
C LEU A 94 -1.53 10.42 -5.67
N VAL A 95 -0.98 9.41 -5.00
CA VAL A 95 0.21 9.53 -4.16
C VAL A 95 1.10 8.31 -4.32
N VAL A 96 2.42 8.52 -4.40
CA VAL A 96 3.41 7.46 -4.49
C VAL A 96 4.67 7.82 -3.71
N PHE A 97 5.27 6.83 -3.06
CA PHE A 97 6.60 6.96 -2.47
C PHE A 97 7.68 6.69 -3.51
N SER A 98 8.81 7.39 -3.39
CA SER A 98 10.03 6.99 -4.05
C SER A 98 10.60 5.72 -3.42
N TYR A 99 11.39 4.98 -4.19
CA TYR A 99 12.00 3.74 -3.71
C TYR A 99 13.02 3.97 -2.58
N ASP A 100 13.72 5.10 -2.62
CA ASP A 100 14.70 5.51 -1.60
C ASP A 100 14.04 6.09 -0.34
N LEU A 101 12.72 6.20 -0.29
CA LEU A 101 11.92 6.71 0.83
C LEU A 101 12.17 8.17 1.19
N THR A 102 12.93 8.91 0.40
CA THR A 102 13.24 10.34 0.67
C THR A 102 12.18 11.27 0.13
N ARG A 103 11.42 10.81 -0.87
CA ARG A 103 10.46 11.63 -1.60
C ARG A 103 9.09 11.00 -1.67
N LEU A 104 8.10 11.87 -1.75
CA LEU A 104 6.73 11.50 -2.05
C LEU A 104 6.23 12.38 -3.18
N ALA A 105 5.67 11.75 -4.22
CA ALA A 105 5.07 12.46 -5.33
C ALA A 105 3.55 12.35 -5.23
N SER A 106 2.88 13.42 -5.61
CA SER A 106 1.43 13.52 -5.52
C SER A 106 0.87 14.36 -6.65
N ALA A 107 -0.22 13.90 -7.25
CA ALA A 107 -0.86 14.54 -8.40
C ALA A 107 -2.26 15.00 -8.02
N SER A 108 -2.63 16.21 -8.42
CA SER A 108 -3.92 16.82 -8.12
C SER A 108 -4.67 17.25 -9.38
N ASP A 109 -5.99 17.32 -9.26
CA ASP A 109 -6.89 17.87 -10.27
C ASP A 109 -6.65 19.37 -10.55
N ASP A 110 -5.91 20.07 -9.66
CA ASP A 110 -5.46 21.44 -9.92
C ASP A 110 -4.35 21.57 -10.99
N LYS A 111 -4.09 20.47 -11.71
CA LYS A 111 -3.08 20.36 -12.78
C LYS A 111 -1.66 20.48 -12.26
N THR A 112 -1.44 20.27 -10.97
CA THR A 112 -0.10 20.25 -10.37
C THR A 112 0.33 18.85 -9.95
N VAL A 113 1.64 18.64 -10.02
CA VAL A 113 2.33 17.54 -9.35
C VAL A 113 3.29 18.18 -8.36
N LYS A 114 3.20 17.76 -7.10
CA LYS A 114 4.09 18.22 -6.03
C LYS A 114 4.98 17.07 -5.59
N ILE A 115 6.24 17.40 -5.32
CA ILE A 115 7.23 16.49 -4.75
C ILE A 115 7.53 16.98 -3.34
N TRP A 116 7.47 16.07 -2.39
CA TRP A 116 7.63 16.36 -0.97
C TRP A 116 8.85 15.64 -0.45
N ASP A 117 9.58 16.30 0.43
CA ASP A 117 10.57 15.64 1.28
C ASP A 117 9.83 14.94 2.43
N THR A 118 10.02 13.62 2.56
CA THR A 118 9.35 12.81 3.59
C THR A 118 9.83 13.14 5.01
N SER A 119 11.02 13.73 5.15
CA SER A 119 11.61 14.11 6.43
C SER A 119 11.17 15.51 6.89
N SER A 120 11.02 16.47 5.97
CA SER A 120 10.78 17.87 6.35
C SER A 120 9.34 18.38 6.12
N SER A 121 8.43 17.60 5.55
CA SER A 121 7.07 18.05 5.13
C SER A 121 7.08 19.21 4.12
N ASP A 122 8.24 19.60 3.60
CA ASP A 122 8.36 20.72 2.67
C ASP A 122 8.11 20.25 1.24
N CYS A 123 7.48 21.13 0.46
CA CYS A 123 7.39 20.96 -0.98
C CYS A 123 8.73 21.39 -1.59
N LEU A 124 9.34 20.49 -2.36
CA LEU A 124 10.54 20.76 -3.16
C LEU A 124 10.20 21.48 -4.47
#